data_AF-A0A2E6VIP2-F1
#
_entry.id   AF-A0A2E6VIP2-F1
#
_cell.length_a   1.000
_cell.length_b   1.000
_cell.length_c   1.000
_cell.angle_alpha   90.00
_cell.angle_beta   90.00
_cell.angle_gamma   90.00
#
_symmetry.space_group_name_H-M   'P 1'
#
loop_
_entity.id
_entity.type
_entity.pdbx_description
1 polymer ?
#
loop_
_entity_poly.entity_id
_entity_poly.type
_entity_poly.pdbx_seq_one_letter_code
_entity_poly.pdbx_strand_id
1 'polypeptide(L)'
;MDFPKLLQNEQEIECRVRELASELDDYLGEGDVVVGVLKGCLPFLADLVRELRHGIEIDFLALTSFQENTGRVRLTRDLGIDVAGRNVLLVEDVVDTGFRLNFLRNHLETHQPAEVRVCTLFDRSDRRVLPVEVEYSGFVLQEGFIVGYGIDHLGMFRNLPSVVSANQAILDEEFAKGESKLVDEILKIAHGKETVKC
;
A
#
# COMPACT_ATOMS: atom_id res chain seq x y z
N MET A 1 14.73 7.49 -14.75
CA MET A 1 15.87 7.81 -13.86
C MET A 1 16.79 6.61 -13.86
N ASP A 2 18.10 6.79 -14.06
CA ASP A 2 19.04 5.65 -14.14
C ASP A 2 19.63 5.24 -12.78
N PHE A 3 19.43 6.06 -11.73
CA PHE A 3 19.95 5.82 -10.39
C PHE A 3 18.82 5.77 -9.35
N PRO A 4 18.93 4.92 -8.31
CA PRO A 4 17.96 4.90 -7.22
C PRO A 4 18.00 6.20 -6.42
N LYS A 5 16.86 6.60 -5.88
CA LYS A 5 16.72 7.80 -5.04
C LYS A 5 15.82 7.50 -3.86
N LEU A 6 16.21 7.98 -2.68
CA LEU A 6 15.33 7.99 -1.51
C LEU A 6 14.09 8.82 -1.85
N LEU A 7 12.92 8.18 -1.79
CA LEU A 7 11.65 8.82 -2.09
C LEU A 7 10.97 9.28 -0.82
N GLN A 8 10.86 8.40 0.18
CA GLN A 8 10.43 8.74 1.53
C GLN A 8 11.27 7.98 2.55
N ASN A 9 11.77 8.69 3.56
CA ASN A 9 12.44 8.07 4.69
C ASN A 9 11.44 7.55 5.74
N GLU A 10 11.96 6.81 6.72
CA GLU A 10 11.15 6.20 7.79
C GLU A 10 10.38 7.26 8.60
N GLN A 11 11.00 8.40 8.89
CA GLN A 11 10.39 9.46 9.70
C GLN A 11 9.26 10.18 8.96
N GLU A 12 9.42 10.41 7.65
CA GLU A 12 8.39 10.99 6.78
C GLU A 12 7.17 10.08 6.69
N ILE A 13 7.40 8.77 6.55
CA ILE A 13 6.33 7.77 6.54
C ILE A 13 5.63 7.75 7.90
N GLU A 14 6.36 7.65 9.00
CA GLU A 14 5.81 7.65 10.36
C GLU A 14 4.97 8.92 10.62
N CYS A 15 5.46 10.09 10.22
CA CYS A 15 4.73 11.35 10.34
C CYS A 15 3.42 11.31 9.54
N ARG A 16 3.47 10.86 8.29
CA ARG A 16 2.29 10.81 7.44
C ARG A 16 1.27 9.78 7.93
N VAL A 17 1.72 8.65 8.46
CA VAL A 17 0.83 7.64 9.09
C VAL A 17 0.08 8.25 10.27
N ARG A 18 0.74 9.02 11.13
CA ARG A 18 0.09 9.72 12.26
C ARG A 18 -0.94 10.74 11.79
N GLU A 19 -0.65 11.48 10.72
CA GLU A 19 -1.61 12.41 10.12
C GLU A 19 -2.83 11.68 9.55
N LEU A 20 -2.62 10.61 8.79
CA LEU A 20 -3.70 9.78 8.24
C LEU A 20 -4.58 9.18 9.34
N ALA A 21 -3.99 8.69 10.43
CA ALA A 21 -4.75 8.19 11.58
C ALA A 21 -5.67 9.28 12.16
N SER A 22 -5.18 10.52 12.26
CA SER A 22 -6.01 11.66 12.70
C SER A 22 -7.11 12.03 11.70
N GLU A 23 -6.88 11.88 10.39
CA GLU A 23 -7.91 12.10 9.36
C GLU A 23 -9.01 11.03 9.42
N LEU A 24 -8.69 9.83 9.92
CA LEU A 24 -9.60 8.70 10.06
C LEU A 24 -10.46 8.75 11.34
N ASP A 25 -10.12 9.59 12.32
CA ASP A 25 -10.83 9.71 13.60
C ASP A 25 -12.32 10.05 13.42
N ASP A 26 -12.67 10.82 12.38
CA ASP A 26 -14.05 11.23 12.07
C ASP A 26 -14.84 10.16 11.29
N TYR A 27 -14.15 9.16 10.74
CA TYR A 27 -14.76 8.10 9.94
C TYR A 27 -14.94 6.81 10.74
N LEU A 28 -13.88 6.37 11.43
CA LEU A 28 -13.90 5.13 12.20
C LEU A 28 -14.57 5.36 13.56
N GLY A 29 -15.27 4.33 14.03
CA GLY A 29 -15.83 4.26 15.38
C GLY A 29 -15.58 2.90 16.05
N GLU A 30 -16.15 2.74 17.24
CA GLU A 30 -16.07 1.50 18.01
C GLU A 30 -16.72 0.34 17.25
N GLY A 31 -15.95 -0.72 17.04
CA GLY A 31 -16.37 -1.89 16.29
C GLY A 31 -16.39 -1.68 14.79
N ASP A 32 -15.72 -0.69 14.21
CA ASP A 32 -15.48 -0.65 12.75
C ASP A 32 -14.30 -1.55 12.35
N VAL A 33 -14.18 -1.81 11.04
CA VAL A 33 -13.24 -2.81 10.52
C VAL A 33 -12.18 -2.17 9.63
N VAL A 34 -10.92 -2.51 9.91
CA VAL A 34 -9.80 -2.18 9.03
C VAL A 34 -9.35 -3.44 8.29
N VAL A 35 -9.43 -3.42 6.96
CA VAL A 35 -9.12 -4.56 6.10
C VAL A 35 -7.83 -4.30 5.33
N GLY A 36 -6.78 -5.04 5.63
CA GLY A 36 -5.52 -4.97 4.88
C GLY A 36 -5.53 -5.83 3.61
N VAL A 37 -5.09 -5.28 2.48
CA VAL A 37 -4.92 -6.06 1.25
C VAL A 37 -3.51 -6.63 1.16
N LEU A 38 -3.39 -7.93 1.39
CA LEU A 38 -2.10 -8.60 1.43
C LEU A 38 -1.43 -8.66 0.04
N LYS A 39 -0.09 -8.59 -0.02
CA LYS A 39 0.86 -8.59 1.12
C LYS A 39 1.46 -7.22 1.43
N GLY A 40 1.50 -6.33 0.46
CA GLY A 40 2.34 -5.14 0.52
C GLY A 40 1.88 -4.12 1.55
N CYS A 41 0.58 -4.08 1.89
CA CYS A 41 0.06 -3.19 2.91
C CYS A 41 0.60 -3.48 4.32
N LEU A 42 1.25 -4.63 4.57
CA LEU A 42 1.50 -5.12 5.92
C LEU A 42 2.25 -4.12 6.82
N PRO A 43 3.38 -3.50 6.42
CA PRO A 43 4.06 -2.53 7.27
C PRO A 43 3.20 -1.28 7.51
N PHE A 44 2.60 -0.74 6.44
CA PHE A 44 1.73 0.44 6.53
C PHE A 44 0.53 0.21 7.45
N LEU A 45 -0.18 -0.91 7.28
CA LEU A 45 -1.30 -1.27 8.11
C LEU A 45 -0.88 -1.39 9.58
N ALA A 46 0.24 -2.07 9.85
CA ALA A 46 0.73 -2.27 11.21
C ALA A 46 1.06 -0.94 11.90
N ASP A 47 1.60 0.03 11.17
CA ASP A 47 1.88 1.36 11.69
C ASP A 47 0.58 2.15 11.88
N LEU A 48 -0.30 2.15 10.88
CA LEU A 48 -1.57 2.86 10.91
C LEU A 48 -2.45 2.43 12.09
N VAL A 49 -2.67 1.13 12.27
CA VAL A 49 -3.58 0.64 13.32
C VAL A 49 -3.06 0.89 14.74
N ARG A 50 -1.75 1.13 14.92
CA ARG A 50 -1.18 1.51 16.22
C ARG A 50 -1.48 2.97 16.60
N GLU A 51 -1.76 3.81 15.61
CA GLU A 51 -2.08 5.23 15.78
C GLU A 51 -3.59 5.51 15.88
N LEU A 52 -4.44 4.53 15.51
CA LEU A 52 -5.90 4.65 15.63
C LEU A 52 -6.35 4.65 17.09
N ARG A 53 -7.38 5.46 17.38
CA ARG A 53 -7.87 5.68 18.76
C ARG A 53 -9.07 4.82 19.15
N HIS A 54 -9.85 4.37 18.18
CA HIS A 54 -11.09 3.62 18.39
C HIS A 54 -10.82 2.11 18.51
N GLY A 55 -11.67 1.41 19.24
CA GLY A 55 -11.65 -0.07 19.28
C GLY A 55 -12.07 -0.68 17.94
N ILE A 56 -11.10 -0.99 17.08
CA ILE A 56 -11.34 -1.58 15.75
C ILE A 56 -11.14 -3.11 15.73
N GLU A 57 -11.71 -3.76 14.73
CA GLU A 57 -11.31 -5.11 14.30
C GLU A 57 -10.41 -5.06 13.06
N ILE A 58 -9.49 -6.02 12.93
CA ILE A 58 -8.56 -6.12 11.80
C ILE A 58 -8.80 -7.43 11.07
N ASP A 59 -8.94 -7.36 9.75
CA ASP A 59 -8.92 -8.55 8.89
C ASP A 59 -8.16 -8.26 7.59
N PHE A 60 -8.09 -9.25 6.70
CA PHE A 60 -7.29 -9.17 5.49
C PHE A 60 -8.00 -9.76 4.28
N LEU A 61 -7.78 -9.15 3.13
CA LEU A 61 -8.07 -9.77 1.84
C LEU A 61 -6.76 -10.18 1.18
N ALA A 62 -6.81 -11.25 0.38
CA ALA A 62 -5.67 -11.63 -0.46
C ALA A 62 -6.15 -11.98 -1.86
N LEU A 63 -5.38 -11.52 -2.84
CA LEU A 63 -5.61 -11.76 -4.26
C LEU A 63 -4.44 -12.52 -4.86
N THR A 64 -4.68 -13.22 -5.97
CA THR A 64 -3.60 -13.62 -6.87
C THR A 64 -2.96 -12.36 -7.49
N SER A 65 -1.66 -12.43 -7.81
CA SER A 65 -1.02 -11.40 -8.64
C SER A 65 -1.80 -11.19 -9.93
N PHE A 66 -1.87 -9.93 -10.38
CA PHE A 66 -2.51 -9.60 -11.66
C PHE A 66 -1.80 -10.34 -12.79
N GLN A 67 -2.54 -11.15 -13.55
CA GLN A 67 -2.02 -11.81 -14.74
C GLN A 67 -2.42 -10.98 -15.96
N GLU A 68 -1.49 -10.20 -16.51
CA GLU A 68 -1.73 -9.31 -17.67
C GLU A 68 -2.42 -10.03 -18.84
N ASN A 69 -2.05 -11.29 -19.08
CA ASN A 69 -2.60 -12.10 -20.16
C ASN A 69 -4.08 -12.47 -20.00
N THR A 70 -4.61 -12.47 -18.77
CA THR A 70 -6.02 -12.82 -18.51
C THR A 70 -6.83 -11.65 -17.95
N GLY A 71 -6.17 -10.63 -17.40
CA GLY A 71 -6.79 -9.52 -16.70
C GLY A 71 -7.56 -9.93 -15.44
N ARG A 72 -7.44 -11.19 -14.99
CA ARG A 72 -8.22 -11.74 -13.89
C ARG A 72 -7.41 -11.73 -12.60
N VAL A 73 -7.91 -11.02 -11.59
CA VAL A 73 -7.55 -11.23 -10.18
C VAL A 73 -8.55 -12.19 -9.55
N ARG A 74 -8.08 -13.07 -8.67
CA ARG A 74 -8.93 -13.99 -7.91
C ARG A 74 -8.64 -13.83 -6.43
N LEU A 75 -9.69 -13.79 -5.62
CA LEU A 75 -9.58 -13.89 -4.16
C LEU A 75 -8.99 -15.24 -3.75
N THR A 76 -7.90 -15.19 -2.99
CA THR A 76 -7.25 -16.33 -2.36
C THR A 76 -7.56 -16.39 -0.86
N ARG A 77 -7.91 -15.27 -0.25
CA ARG A 77 -8.47 -15.15 1.10
C ARG A 77 -9.55 -14.09 1.11
N ASP A 78 -10.69 -14.45 1.66
CA ASP A 78 -11.82 -13.55 1.89
C ASP A 78 -11.89 -13.13 3.37
N LEU A 79 -12.82 -12.23 3.70
CA LEU A 79 -13.11 -11.82 5.08
C LEU A 79 -13.50 -13.04 5.94
N GLY A 80 -12.90 -13.12 7.12
CA GLY A 80 -13.27 -14.03 8.19
C GLY A 80 -14.20 -13.39 9.23
N ILE A 81 -14.33 -12.06 9.24
CA ILE A 81 -15.24 -11.32 10.12
C ILE A 81 -16.46 -10.78 9.37
N ASP A 82 -17.58 -10.65 10.08
CA ASP A 82 -18.79 -10.03 9.54
C ASP A 82 -18.66 -8.49 9.56
N VAL A 83 -18.87 -7.88 8.41
CA VAL A 83 -18.77 -6.42 8.21
C VAL A 83 -20.14 -5.77 7.97
N ALA A 84 -21.23 -6.53 8.00
CA ALA A 84 -22.55 -6.02 7.69
C ALA A 84 -22.95 -4.85 8.60
N GLY A 85 -23.34 -3.73 8.00
CA GLY A 85 -23.74 -2.50 8.70
C GLY A 85 -22.63 -1.78 9.46
N ARG A 86 -21.35 -2.11 9.23
CA ARG A 86 -20.17 -1.48 9.84
C ARG A 86 -19.42 -0.63 8.82
N ASN A 87 -18.66 0.37 9.26
CA ASN A 87 -17.73 1.04 8.36
C ASN A 87 -16.50 0.15 8.12
N VAL A 88 -16.02 0.14 6.88
CA VAL A 88 -14.88 -0.66 6.46
C VAL A 88 -13.82 0.25 5.83
N LEU A 89 -12.66 0.34 6.46
CA LEU A 89 -11.48 0.96 5.87
C LEU A 89 -10.64 -0.09 5.15
N LEU A 90 -10.63 -0.06 3.82
CA LEU A 90 -9.73 -0.88 3.01
C LEU A 90 -8.35 -0.22 2.93
N VAL A 91 -7.32 -0.93 3.38
CA VAL A 91 -5.94 -0.43 3.45
C VAL A 91 -5.07 -1.09 2.39
N GLU A 92 -4.50 -0.27 1.51
CA GLU A 92 -3.62 -0.65 0.41
C GLU A 92 -2.23 -0.03 0.58
N ASP A 93 -1.21 -0.67 0.01
CA ASP A 93 0.13 -0.07 -0.14
C ASP A 93 0.18 0.93 -1.29
N VAL A 94 -0.29 0.51 -2.47
CA VAL A 94 -0.30 1.30 -3.69
C VAL A 94 -1.61 1.10 -4.44
N VAL A 95 -2.22 2.20 -4.86
CA VAL A 95 -3.34 2.18 -5.79
C VAL A 95 -2.90 2.84 -7.11
N ASP A 96 -3.06 2.14 -8.23
CA ASP A 96 -2.60 2.57 -9.56
C ASP A 96 -3.70 2.68 -10.63
N THR A 97 -3.78 1.72 -11.54
CA THR A 97 -4.80 1.57 -12.59
C THR A 97 -6.22 1.58 -12.04
N GLY A 98 -6.41 1.14 -10.79
CA GLY A 98 -7.71 1.06 -10.12
C GLY A 98 -8.47 -0.25 -10.36
N PHE A 99 -7.96 -1.18 -11.18
CA PHE A 99 -8.64 -2.47 -11.44
C PHE A 99 -8.80 -3.30 -10.17
N ARG A 100 -7.71 -3.45 -9.41
CA ARG A 100 -7.71 -4.16 -8.12
C ARG A 100 -8.68 -3.53 -7.13
N LEU A 101 -8.59 -2.22 -6.96
CA LEU A 101 -9.42 -1.50 -6.00
C LEU A 101 -10.91 -1.56 -6.37
N ASN A 102 -11.25 -1.39 -7.66
CA ASN A 102 -12.62 -1.53 -8.14
C ASN A 102 -13.18 -2.93 -7.85
N PHE A 103 -12.39 -3.98 -8.10
CA PHE A 103 -12.79 -5.35 -7.79
C PHE A 103 -13.04 -5.53 -6.29
N LEU A 104 -12.10 -5.10 -5.44
CA LEU A 104 -12.19 -5.27 -3.99
C LEU A 104 -13.35 -4.49 -3.38
N ARG A 105 -13.59 -3.25 -3.82
CA ARG A 105 -14.72 -2.47 -3.35
C ARG A 105 -16.04 -3.15 -3.70
N ASN A 106 -16.23 -3.54 -4.96
CA ASN A 106 -17.43 -4.26 -5.38
C ASN A 106 -17.62 -5.58 -4.63
N HIS A 107 -16.53 -6.28 -4.30
CA HIS A 107 -16.58 -7.49 -3.48
C HIS A 107 -17.03 -7.18 -2.05
N LEU A 108 -16.43 -6.18 -1.40
CA LEU A 108 -16.78 -5.75 -0.04
C LEU A 108 -18.24 -5.30 0.07
N GLU A 109 -18.77 -4.58 -0.92
CA GLU A 109 -20.18 -4.18 -0.97
C GLU A 109 -21.15 -5.38 -0.89
N THR A 110 -20.73 -6.57 -1.36
CA THR A 110 -21.58 -7.78 -1.25
C THR A 110 -21.77 -8.27 0.18
N HIS A 111 -20.88 -7.85 1.10
CA HIS A 111 -20.99 -8.12 2.53
C HIS A 111 -21.86 -7.08 3.26
N GLN A 112 -22.46 -6.14 2.53
CA GLN A 112 -23.40 -5.12 3.04
C GLN A 112 -22.84 -4.25 4.18
N PRO A 113 -21.61 -3.70 4.07
CA PRO A 113 -21.11 -2.71 5.01
C PRO A 113 -21.97 -1.44 5.01
N ALA A 114 -21.85 -0.61 6.04
CA ALA A 114 -22.48 0.71 6.05
C ALA A 114 -21.81 1.66 5.05
N GLU A 115 -20.48 1.63 4.99
CA GLU A 115 -19.66 2.43 4.07
C GLU A 115 -18.29 1.77 3.89
N VAL A 116 -17.75 1.76 2.66
CA VAL A 116 -16.38 1.35 2.37
C VAL A 116 -15.55 2.55 1.91
N ARG A 117 -14.51 2.90 2.67
CA ARG A 117 -13.50 3.89 2.26
C ARG A 117 -12.12 3.24 2.10
N VAL A 118 -11.24 3.92 1.39
CA VAL A 118 -9.90 3.45 1.04
C VAL A 118 -8.85 4.37 1.62
N CYS A 119 -7.89 3.76 2.28
CA CYS A 119 -6.64 4.40 2.67
C CYS A 119 -5.46 3.71 1.96
N THR A 120 -4.68 4.47 1.19
CA THR A 120 -3.48 3.95 0.54
C THR A 120 -2.25 4.74 0.97
N LEU A 121 -1.11 4.07 1.12
CA LEU A 121 0.13 4.79 1.36
C LEU A 121 0.56 5.60 0.14
N PHE A 122 0.47 5.00 -1.07
CA PHE A 122 0.78 5.69 -2.32
C PHE A 122 -0.38 5.65 -3.30
N ASP A 123 -0.73 6.81 -3.85
CA ASP A 123 -1.69 6.95 -4.95
C ASP A 123 -0.96 7.32 -6.25
N ARG A 124 -1.10 6.46 -7.26
CA ARG A 124 -0.61 6.62 -8.62
C ARG A 124 -1.75 7.06 -9.53
N SER A 125 -2.32 8.22 -9.21
CA SER A 125 -3.38 8.84 -10.00
C SER A 125 -2.93 9.16 -11.43
N ASP A 126 -1.62 9.31 -11.67
CA ASP A 126 -1.00 9.39 -13.00
C ASP A 126 -1.27 8.15 -13.88
N ARG A 127 -1.52 6.99 -13.26
CA ARG A 127 -1.78 5.70 -13.94
C ARG A 127 -3.24 5.29 -13.94
N ARG A 128 -4.15 6.14 -13.43
CA ARG A 128 -5.56 5.81 -13.22
C ARG A 128 -6.24 5.46 -14.55
N VAL A 129 -6.87 4.28 -14.61
CA VAL A 129 -7.66 3.84 -15.77
C VAL A 129 -9.15 3.78 -15.41
N LEU A 130 -9.47 3.22 -14.24
CA LEU A 130 -10.84 3.22 -13.71
C LEU A 130 -11.07 4.40 -12.77
N PRO A 131 -12.25 5.04 -12.78
CA PRO A 131 -12.59 6.15 -11.89
C PRO A 131 -12.92 5.61 -10.49
N VAL A 132 -11.90 5.21 -9.73
CA VAL A 132 -12.04 4.79 -8.33
C VAL A 132 -11.61 5.93 -7.42
N GLU A 133 -12.37 6.12 -6.35
CA GLU A 133 -12.08 7.10 -5.31
C GLU A 133 -11.01 6.57 -4.34
N VAL A 134 -10.14 7.45 -3.86
CA VAL A 134 -9.19 7.16 -2.79
C VAL A 134 -9.38 8.28 -1.79
N GLU A 135 -10.06 7.97 -0.69
CA GLU A 135 -10.51 8.94 0.30
C GLU A 135 -9.33 9.43 1.14
N TYR A 136 -8.37 8.55 1.41
CA TYR A 136 -7.16 8.86 2.19
C TYR A 136 -5.92 8.38 1.44
N SER A 137 -5.00 9.30 1.17
CA SER A 137 -3.73 9.01 0.50
C SER A 137 -2.57 9.54 1.32
N GLY A 138 -1.59 8.69 1.60
CA GLY A 138 -0.34 9.09 2.23
C GLY A 138 0.43 10.05 1.32
N PHE A 139 0.77 9.57 0.13
CA PHE A 139 1.56 10.31 -0.85
C PHE A 139 1.02 10.11 -2.26
N VAL A 140 0.91 11.20 -3.03
CA VAL A 140 0.59 11.14 -4.46
C VAL A 140 1.88 11.11 -5.27
N LEU A 141 2.03 10.10 -6.12
CA LEU A 141 3.21 9.92 -6.96
C LEU A 141 2.88 10.15 -8.42
N GLN A 142 3.78 10.86 -9.10
CA GLN A 142 3.60 11.27 -10.50
C GLN A 142 4.41 10.40 -11.48
N GLU A 143 5.45 9.71 -11.02
CA GLU A 143 6.31 8.88 -11.86
C GLU A 143 7.18 7.92 -11.03
N GLY A 144 7.97 7.11 -11.72
CA GLY A 144 8.96 6.20 -11.11
C GLY A 144 8.41 4.83 -10.74
N PHE A 145 9.31 3.88 -10.54
CA PHE A 145 9.02 2.58 -9.92
C PHE A 145 9.56 2.62 -8.49
N ILE A 146 8.81 2.11 -7.52
CA ILE A 146 9.15 2.23 -6.09
C ILE A 146 9.23 0.87 -5.42
N VAL A 147 10.10 0.75 -4.44
CA VAL A 147 10.26 -0.42 -3.57
C VAL A 147 10.53 0.01 -2.14
N GLY A 148 10.28 -0.90 -1.20
CA GLY A 148 10.46 -0.62 0.24
C GLY A 148 9.15 -0.43 0.96
N TYR A 149 9.21 -0.52 2.29
CA TYR A 149 8.06 -0.35 3.18
C TYR A 149 6.82 -1.15 2.72
N GLY A 150 7.03 -2.45 2.49
CA GLY A 150 6.01 -3.39 2.05
C GLY A 150 5.93 -3.59 0.54
N ILE A 151 6.36 -2.59 -0.24
CA ILE A 151 6.33 -2.63 -1.71
C ILE A 151 7.54 -3.41 -2.22
N ASP A 152 7.31 -4.28 -3.21
CA ASP A 152 8.32 -5.23 -3.68
C ASP A 152 8.69 -5.11 -5.14
N HIS A 153 9.82 -5.75 -5.43
CA HIS A 153 10.16 -6.21 -6.76
C HIS A 153 10.54 -7.70 -6.64
N LEU A 154 9.81 -8.59 -7.31
CA LEU A 154 10.01 -10.04 -7.25
C LEU A 154 10.07 -10.61 -5.82
N GLY A 155 9.29 -10.04 -4.89
CA GLY A 155 9.25 -10.42 -3.48
C GLY A 155 10.35 -9.81 -2.60
N MET A 156 11.31 -9.08 -3.16
CA MET A 156 12.38 -8.40 -2.42
C MET A 156 11.94 -7.02 -1.90
N PHE A 157 12.77 -6.42 -1.05
CA PHE A 157 12.68 -5.03 -0.55
C PHE A 157 11.53 -4.68 0.41
N ARG A 158 10.52 -5.55 0.59
CA ARG A 158 9.38 -5.26 1.49
C ARG A 158 9.77 -4.84 2.91
N ASN A 159 10.90 -5.33 3.41
CA ASN A 159 11.37 -5.10 4.76
C ASN A 159 12.22 -3.82 4.93
N LEU A 160 12.41 -3.03 3.86
CA LEU A 160 13.12 -1.76 3.98
C LEU A 160 12.26 -0.75 4.77
N PRO A 161 12.86 0.05 5.67
CA PRO A 161 12.12 1.01 6.50
C PRO A 161 11.72 2.28 5.73
N SER A 162 12.28 2.46 4.54
CA SER A 162 12.07 3.60 3.66
C SER A 162 11.63 3.16 2.27
N VAL A 163 11.16 4.10 1.47
CA VAL A 163 10.75 3.87 0.09
C VAL A 163 11.77 4.50 -0.85
N VAL A 164 12.22 3.71 -1.82
CA VAL A 164 13.22 4.12 -2.82
C VAL A 164 12.59 4.03 -4.21
N SER A 165 12.79 5.09 -5.00
CA SER A 165 12.48 5.08 -6.43
C SER A 165 13.66 4.53 -7.22
N ALA A 166 13.41 3.68 -8.22
CA ALA A 166 14.43 3.04 -9.04
C ALA A 166 13.97 2.84 -10.49
N ASN A 167 14.88 2.39 -11.35
CA ASN A 167 14.57 1.97 -12.72
C ASN A 167 14.16 0.50 -12.75
N GLN A 168 12.89 0.22 -13.04
CA GLN A 168 12.39 -1.15 -13.10
C GLN A 168 13.10 -2.00 -14.16
N ALA A 169 13.36 -1.45 -15.35
CA ALA A 169 13.96 -2.22 -16.44
C ALA A 169 15.39 -2.64 -16.13
N ILE A 170 16.15 -1.80 -15.42
CA ILE A 170 17.50 -2.14 -14.97
C ILE A 170 17.43 -3.22 -13.87
N LEU A 171 16.48 -3.14 -12.93
CA LEU A 171 16.26 -4.21 -11.96
C LEU A 171 15.96 -5.54 -12.66
N ASP A 172 15.00 -5.55 -13.58
CA ASP A 172 14.63 -6.75 -14.35
C ASP A 172 15.85 -7.36 -15.06
N GLU A 173 16.68 -6.52 -15.68
CA GLU A 173 17.90 -6.94 -16.37
C GLU A 173 18.95 -7.52 -15.40
N GLU A 174 19.18 -6.88 -14.26
CA GLU A 174 20.11 -7.37 -13.24
C GLU A 174 19.65 -8.73 -12.68
N PHE A 175 18.36 -8.88 -12.33
CA PHE A 175 17.80 -10.14 -11.86
C PHE A 175 17.94 -11.25 -12.90
N ALA A 176 17.70 -10.95 -14.18
CA ALA A 176 17.85 -11.93 -15.26
C ALA A 176 19.31 -12.38 -15.44
N LYS A 177 20.28 -11.52 -15.14
CA LYS A 177 21.73 -11.81 -15.25
C LYS A 177 22.37 -12.31 -13.95
N GLY A 178 21.66 -12.26 -12.83
CA GLY A 178 22.22 -12.54 -11.50
C GLY A 178 23.19 -11.44 -11.02
N GLU A 179 23.03 -10.22 -11.52
CA GLU A 179 23.76 -9.03 -11.09
C GLU A 179 23.01 -8.35 -9.92
N SER A 180 23.68 -7.50 -9.14
CA SER A 180 23.09 -6.89 -7.93
C SER A 180 23.45 -5.41 -7.75
N LYS A 181 23.99 -4.73 -8.76
CA LYS A 181 24.56 -3.40 -8.55
C LYS A 181 23.49 -2.38 -8.12
N LEU A 182 22.35 -2.33 -8.81
CA LEU A 182 21.23 -1.47 -8.46
C LEU A 182 20.57 -1.92 -7.15
N VAL A 183 20.51 -3.23 -6.91
CA VAL A 183 20.06 -3.80 -5.62
C VAL A 183 20.89 -3.26 -4.46
N ASP A 184 22.22 -3.32 -4.56
CA ASP A 184 23.15 -2.85 -3.54
C ASP A 184 23.02 -1.33 -3.29
N GLU A 185 22.80 -0.56 -4.36
CA GLU A 185 22.53 0.89 -4.26
C GLU A 185 21.21 1.19 -3.55
N ILE A 186 20.12 0.47 -3.86
CA ILE A 186 18.83 0.60 -3.17
C ILE A 186 19.00 0.30 -1.68
N LEU A 187 19.65 -0.82 -1.34
CA LEU A 187 19.87 -1.22 0.05
C LEU A 187 20.68 -0.17 0.82
N LYS A 188 21.71 0.39 0.20
CA LYS A 188 22.53 1.45 0.80
C LYS A 188 21.73 2.72 1.06
N ILE A 189 20.91 3.16 0.11
CA ILE A 189 20.08 4.36 0.24
C ILE A 189 19.01 4.15 1.31
N ALA A 190 18.34 3.00 1.30
CA ALA A 190 17.21 2.75 2.18
C ALA A 190 17.57 2.72 3.67
N HIS A 191 18.81 2.36 4.00
CA HIS A 191 19.33 2.36 5.38
C HIS A 191 20.12 3.64 5.72
N GLY A 192 20.17 4.61 4.81
CA GLY A 192 20.79 5.90 5.05
C GLY A 192 20.00 6.70 6.08
N LYS A 193 20.68 7.28 7.08
CA LYS A 193 20.05 8.12 8.10
C LYS A 193 20.00 9.57 7.62
N GLU A 194 18.83 10.02 7.16
CA GLU A 194 18.53 11.45 7.09
C GLU A 194 17.53 11.79 8.21
N THR A 195 17.85 12.80 9.01
CA THR A 195 16.99 13.26 10.12
C THR A 195 16.03 14.34 9.64
N VAL A 196 14.73 14.11 9.82
CA VAL A 196 13.67 15.11 9.59
C VAL A 196 13.21 15.68 10.95
N LYS A 197 12.92 16.98 10.99
CA LYS A 197 12.23 17.61 12.12
C LYS A 197 10.73 17.63 11.83
N CYS A 198 9.97 16.82 12.58
CA CYS A 198 8.53 17.01 12.76
C CYS A 198 8.28 18.19 13.71
#